data_AF-A0A924ME19-F1
#
_entry.id   AF-A0A924ME19-F1
#
_cell.length_a   1.000
_cell.length_b   1.000
_cell.length_c   1.000
_cell.angle_alpha   90.00
_cell.angle_beta   90.00
_cell.angle_gamma   90.00
#
_symmetry.space_group_name_H-M   'P 1'
#
loop_
_entity.id
_entity.type
_entity.pdbx_description
1 polymer ?
#
loop_
_entity_poly.entity_id
_entity_poly.type
_entity_poly.pdbx_seq_one_letter_code
_entity_poly.pdbx_strand_id
1 'polypeptide(L)'
;NLAMTIEVDPEAELTMVIDKGNGDFVKLKEDAQLSAGIDPSGKVSLTGKYELKEGFYEMSFNFIKRQFQIQKGSTILWTGDPLSATLNVTAIYIANAAPIDLVGDQLASGSAAVRNTYKQKLPFNVLLNMDGELLKPEISFDVTLPDGNYNVSTDIINTTKTKLAQLREQPSELNKQVFALLLLNRFIGEDPFASEAGGGGAESLVRQSVSKIISQQLNDFAGNLISGVELNFDLESTDDYTTGNRENRTDLNVGLSKRLLNDRLKVTIGSSFGLEGPQQSNQQTNNIAGDVAVDYSLSKDGRYLLRAYRKNQYQVALQGQVIETGLGFVITMDYNKFKELFEKSKVKKEDKKKENTESK
;
A
#
# COMPACT_ATOMS: atom_id res chain seq x y z
N ASN A 1 23.89 43.17 5.20
CA ASN A 1 23.59 42.70 3.84
C ASN A 1 24.73 41.88 3.31
N LEU A 2 24.48 40.59 3.16
CA LEU A 2 25.32 39.66 2.44
C LEU A 2 24.58 39.25 1.17
N ALA A 3 25.28 39.20 0.04
CA ALA A 3 24.77 38.68 -1.22
C ALA A 3 25.81 37.72 -1.80
N MET A 4 25.35 36.57 -2.25
CA MET A 4 26.19 35.48 -2.73
C MET A 4 25.53 34.86 -3.96
N THR A 5 26.34 34.53 -4.96
CA THR A 5 25.93 33.64 -6.05
C THR A 5 26.47 32.25 -5.74
N ILE A 6 25.59 31.26 -5.72
CA ILE A 6 25.90 29.86 -5.52
C ILE A 6 25.84 29.21 -6.88
N GLU A 7 26.97 28.67 -7.34
CA GLU A 7 27.07 27.88 -8.55
C GLU A 7 27.34 26.43 -8.14
N VAL A 8 26.48 25.53 -8.61
CA VAL A 8 26.61 24.08 -8.37
C VAL A 8 27.32 23.47 -9.56
N ASP A 9 28.42 22.78 -9.30
CA ASP A 9 29.20 22.08 -10.33
C ASP A 9 28.33 20.99 -10.99
N PRO A 10 28.29 20.89 -12.34
CA PRO A 10 27.54 19.86 -13.06
C PRO A 10 27.86 18.41 -12.63
N GLU A 11 29.07 18.15 -12.12
CA GLU A 11 29.50 16.83 -11.65
C GLU A 11 29.15 16.60 -10.16
N ALA A 12 28.59 17.60 -9.47
CA ALA A 12 28.16 17.46 -8.09
C ALA A 12 26.91 16.56 -8.01
N GLU A 13 27.04 15.49 -7.23
CA GLU A 13 25.93 14.58 -6.96
C GLU A 13 25.31 14.90 -5.59
N LEU A 14 24.03 15.27 -5.59
CA LEU A 14 23.26 15.48 -4.37
C LEU A 14 22.39 14.25 -4.12
N THR A 15 22.56 13.62 -2.95
CA THR A 15 21.64 12.58 -2.48
C THR A 15 20.86 13.10 -1.28
N MET A 16 19.54 13.13 -1.40
CA MET A 16 18.63 13.54 -0.34
C MET A 16 17.79 12.33 0.11
N VAL A 17 17.87 11.98 1.39
CA VAL A 17 17.00 10.95 1.97
C VAL A 17 15.67 11.58 2.32
N ILE A 18 14.59 11.10 1.70
CA ILE A 18 13.23 11.61 1.90
C ILE A 18 12.59 10.94 3.11
N ASP A 19 12.67 9.61 3.16
CA ASP A 19 12.15 8.80 4.27
C ASP A 19 13.20 7.77 4.71
N LYS A 20 13.75 7.96 5.91
CA LYS A 20 14.73 7.04 6.49
C LYS A 20 14.14 5.70 6.91
N GLY A 21 12.84 5.65 7.23
CA GLY A 21 12.15 4.43 7.64
C GLY A 21 11.91 3.49 6.48
N ASN A 22 11.49 4.04 5.34
CA ASN A 22 11.23 3.28 4.12
C ASN A 22 12.48 3.12 3.24
N GLY A 23 13.48 4.00 3.38
CA GLY A 23 14.70 3.99 2.59
C GLY A 23 14.60 4.77 1.28
N ASP A 24 13.65 5.70 1.19
CA ASP A 24 13.39 6.51 0.00
C ASP A 24 14.45 7.62 -0.13
N PHE A 25 15.00 7.76 -1.33
CA PHE A 25 15.98 8.81 -1.60
C PHE A 25 15.88 9.36 -3.02
N VAL A 26 16.26 10.61 -3.16
CA VAL A 26 16.44 11.29 -4.43
C VAL A 26 17.93 11.45 -4.67
N LYS A 27 18.39 11.16 -5.88
CA LYS A 27 19.75 11.44 -6.35
C LYS A 27 19.68 12.35 -7.57
N LEU A 28 20.36 13.49 -7.50
CA LEU A 28 20.39 14.53 -8.54
C LEU A 28 21.85 14.78 -8.95
N LYS A 29 22.08 15.06 -10.23
CA LYS A 29 23.37 15.53 -10.78
C LYS A 29 23.13 16.76 -11.62
N GLU A 30 23.60 17.92 -11.17
CA GLU A 30 23.05 19.15 -11.75
C GLU A 30 23.96 20.36 -11.76
N ASP A 31 23.56 21.29 -12.62
CA ASP A 31 24.12 22.63 -12.83
C ASP A 31 23.05 23.65 -12.40
N ALA A 32 23.37 24.48 -11.41
CA ALA A 32 22.44 25.46 -10.87
C ALA A 32 23.15 26.77 -10.53
N GLN A 33 22.47 27.88 -10.80
CA GLN A 33 22.89 29.19 -10.31
C GLN A 33 21.79 29.77 -9.43
N LEU A 34 22.08 29.92 -8.13
CA LEU A 34 21.15 30.46 -7.15
C LEU A 34 21.73 31.75 -6.55
N SER A 35 20.90 32.76 -6.37
CA SER A 35 21.25 34.00 -5.68
C SER A 35 20.76 33.94 -4.24
N ALA A 36 21.69 33.89 -3.29
CA ALA A 36 21.40 33.91 -1.86
C ALA A 36 21.69 35.29 -1.25
N GLY A 37 20.89 35.70 -0.28
CA GLY A 37 21.02 36.97 0.41
C GLY A 37 20.70 36.85 1.90
N ILE A 38 21.31 37.71 2.71
CA ILE A 38 20.96 37.90 4.12
C ILE A 38 20.84 39.39 4.40
N ASP A 39 19.67 39.83 4.83
CA ASP A 39 19.41 41.23 5.18
C ASP A 39 19.93 41.57 6.60
N PRO A 40 19.90 42.84 7.06
CA PRO A 40 20.44 43.20 8.38
C PRO A 40 19.62 42.65 9.55
N SER A 41 18.37 42.20 9.30
CA SER A 41 17.52 41.54 10.28
C SER A 41 17.88 40.05 10.44
N GLY A 42 18.74 39.52 9.56
CA GLY A 42 19.10 38.10 9.51
C GLY A 42 18.16 37.28 8.64
N LYS A 43 17.21 37.90 7.93
CA LYS A 43 16.32 37.18 7.02
C LYS A 43 17.12 36.69 5.82
N VAL A 44 17.09 35.38 5.60
CA VAL A 44 17.71 34.72 4.45
C VAL A 44 16.76 34.77 3.27
N SER A 45 17.28 35.05 2.08
CA SER A 45 16.56 34.93 0.82
C SER A 45 17.33 34.07 -0.17
N LEU A 46 16.63 33.28 -0.98
CA LEU A 46 17.14 32.49 -2.07
C LEU A 46 16.26 32.74 -3.29
N THR A 47 16.87 33.05 -4.42
CA THR A 47 16.19 33.25 -5.70
C THR A 47 16.94 32.53 -6.80
N GLY A 48 16.22 31.78 -7.62
CA GLY A 48 16.80 31.08 -8.75
C GLY A 48 15.93 29.92 -9.20
N LYS A 49 16.11 29.53 -10.46
CA LYS A 49 15.47 28.36 -11.05
C LYS A 49 16.50 27.24 -11.11
N TYR A 50 16.20 26.13 -10.46
CA TYR A 50 16.97 24.91 -10.53
C TYR A 50 16.28 23.96 -11.51
N GLU A 51 16.91 23.72 -12.65
CA GLU A 51 16.38 22.84 -13.69
C GLU A 51 17.07 21.49 -13.58
N LEU A 52 16.27 20.44 -13.36
CA LEU A 52 16.75 19.09 -13.19
C LEU A 52 16.95 18.45 -14.58
N LYS A 53 18.22 18.15 -14.90
CA LYS A 53 18.67 17.50 -16.13
C LYS A 53 18.75 15.99 -15.94
N GLU A 54 19.32 15.53 -14.82
CA GLU A 54 19.59 14.11 -14.57
C GLU A 54 19.44 13.74 -13.09
N GLY A 55 18.67 12.68 -12.85
CA GLY A 55 18.51 12.16 -11.51
C GLY A 55 17.42 11.11 -11.44
N PHE A 56 17.25 10.54 -10.26
CA PHE A 56 16.19 9.60 -10.00
C PHE A 56 15.70 9.70 -8.58
N TYR A 57 14.44 9.30 -8.40
CA TYR A 57 13.82 9.03 -7.11
C TYR A 57 13.70 7.51 -6.94
N GLU A 58 14.28 6.95 -5.89
CA GLU A 58 14.07 5.56 -5.50
C GLU A 58 12.95 5.52 -4.44
N MET A 59 11.80 5.00 -4.86
CA MET A 59 10.68 4.69 -3.97
C MET A 59 10.82 3.27 -3.44
N SER A 60 10.70 3.10 -2.14
CA SER A 60 10.75 1.82 -1.44
C SER A 60 9.42 1.56 -0.74
N PHE A 61 8.81 0.41 -1.02
CA PHE A 61 7.60 -0.05 -0.35
C PHE A 61 7.78 -1.50 0.09
N ASN A 62 7.91 -1.72 1.40
CA ASN A 62 8.29 -3.02 1.99
C ASN A 62 9.60 -3.57 1.39
N PHE A 63 9.51 -4.58 0.51
CA PHE A 63 10.63 -5.21 -0.19
C PHE A 63 10.73 -4.80 -1.67
N ILE A 64 9.81 -3.96 -2.16
CA ILE A 64 9.74 -3.51 -3.54
C ILE A 64 10.45 -2.17 -3.66
N LYS A 65 11.33 -2.05 -4.65
CA LYS A 65 12.03 -0.82 -5.00
C LYS A 65 11.67 -0.40 -6.42
N ARG A 66 11.28 0.86 -6.61
CA ARG A 66 10.94 1.45 -7.91
C ARG A 66 11.73 2.73 -8.11
N GLN A 67 12.56 2.72 -9.14
CA GLN A 67 13.39 3.87 -9.49
C GLN A 67 12.69 4.67 -10.59
N PHE A 68 12.23 5.86 -10.24
CA PHE A 68 11.67 6.83 -11.17
C PHE A 68 12.79 7.75 -11.67
N GLN A 69 13.02 7.77 -12.98
CA GLN A 69 13.97 8.70 -13.60
C GLN A 69 13.34 10.08 -13.69
N ILE A 70 14.03 11.12 -13.23
CA ILE A 70 13.53 12.49 -13.33
C ILE A 70 13.47 12.89 -14.80
N GLN A 71 12.32 13.41 -15.21
CA GLN A 71 12.12 13.90 -16.56
C GLN A 71 12.86 15.22 -16.73
N LYS A 72 13.71 15.27 -17.76
CA LYS A 72 14.41 16.49 -18.17
C LYS A 72 13.43 17.65 -18.32
N GLY A 73 13.78 18.79 -17.72
CA GLY A 73 12.94 19.99 -17.73
C GLY A 73 12.05 20.12 -16.49
N SER A 74 12.13 19.17 -15.55
CA SER A 74 11.61 19.34 -14.19
C SER A 74 12.34 20.49 -13.48
N THR A 75 11.65 21.24 -12.61
CA THR A 75 12.20 22.46 -12.02
C THR A 75 11.85 22.65 -10.55
N ILE A 76 12.73 23.36 -9.85
CA ILE A 76 12.49 23.90 -8.50
C ILE A 76 12.79 25.39 -8.55
N LEU A 77 11.82 26.21 -8.17
CA LEU A 77 11.90 27.66 -8.26
C LEU A 77 11.87 28.29 -6.87
N TRP A 78 12.89 29.08 -6.54
CA TRP A 78 12.90 29.94 -5.37
C TRP A 78 12.72 31.41 -5.77
N THR A 79 11.90 32.15 -5.03
CA THR A 79 11.56 33.55 -5.30
C THR A 79 11.77 34.49 -4.10
N GLY A 80 12.42 34.01 -3.04
CA GLY A 80 12.54 34.75 -1.80
C GLY A 80 12.84 33.83 -0.63
N ASP A 81 11.84 33.32 0.07
CA ASP A 81 12.07 32.44 1.22
C ASP A 81 12.71 31.11 0.78
N PRO A 82 13.88 30.71 1.32
CA PRO A 82 14.52 29.44 1.00
C PRO A 82 13.65 28.20 1.29
N LEU A 83 12.69 28.32 2.22
CA LEU A 83 11.76 27.24 2.59
C LEU A 83 10.51 27.20 1.70
N SER A 84 10.24 28.26 0.94
CA SER A 84 9.08 28.39 0.05
C SER A 84 9.48 28.24 -1.42
N ALA A 85 10.06 27.10 -1.77
CA ALA A 85 10.30 26.76 -3.17
C ALA A 85 9.02 26.23 -3.82
N THR A 86 8.86 26.48 -5.13
CA THR A 86 7.80 25.87 -5.94
C THR A 86 8.39 24.74 -6.77
N LEU A 87 7.81 23.55 -6.66
CA LEU A 87 8.15 22.38 -7.45
C LEU A 87 7.30 22.30 -8.71
N ASN A 88 7.92 21.82 -9.78
CA ASN A 88 7.26 21.26 -10.95
C ASN A 88 8.15 20.13 -11.45
N VAL A 89 8.01 18.96 -10.83
CA VAL A 89 8.91 17.82 -11.06
C VAL A 89 8.09 16.63 -11.53
N THR A 90 8.47 16.07 -12.67
CA THR A 90 7.91 14.82 -13.19
C THR A 90 9.00 13.76 -13.19
N ALA A 91 8.70 12.57 -12.69
CA ALA A 91 9.59 11.42 -12.73
C ALA A 91 8.88 10.20 -13.34
N ILE A 92 9.62 9.35 -14.05
CA ILE A 92 9.10 8.30 -14.91
C ILE A 92 9.66 6.94 -14.48
N TYR A 93 8.76 6.00 -14.19
CA TYR A 93 9.08 4.57 -14.06
C TYR A 93 8.52 3.80 -15.25
N ILE A 94 9.33 2.96 -15.90
CA ILE A 94 8.90 2.17 -17.06
C ILE A 94 8.39 0.80 -16.59
N ALA A 95 7.08 0.59 -16.69
CA ALA A 95 6.42 -0.68 -16.37
C ALA A 95 6.16 -1.49 -17.66
N ASN A 96 6.73 -2.69 -17.74
CA ASN A 96 6.49 -3.60 -18.87
C ASN A 96 5.30 -4.50 -18.56
N ALA A 97 4.11 -4.10 -19.01
CA ALA A 97 2.83 -4.73 -18.69
C ALA A 97 2.02 -5.03 -19.96
N ALA A 98 1.08 -5.97 -19.88
CA ALA A 98 0.14 -6.27 -20.96
C ALA A 98 -1.14 -5.44 -20.79
N PRO A 99 -1.66 -4.78 -21.85
CA PRO A 99 -2.87 -3.97 -21.74
C PRO A 99 -4.17 -4.76 -21.58
N ILE A 100 -4.17 -6.08 -21.75
CA ILE A 100 -5.39 -6.90 -21.69
C ILE A 100 -6.26 -6.66 -20.45
N ASP A 101 -5.66 -6.62 -19.25
CA ASP A 101 -6.42 -6.40 -18.00
C ASP A 101 -6.91 -4.94 -17.88
N LEU A 102 -6.29 -3.99 -18.61
CA LEU A 102 -6.71 -2.59 -18.65
C LEU A 102 -7.94 -2.38 -19.54
N VAL A 103 -8.01 -3.10 -20.67
CA VAL A 103 -9.05 -2.93 -21.71
C VAL A 103 -10.03 -4.10 -21.79
N GLY A 104 -10.03 -5.00 -20.79
CA GLY A 104 -10.80 -6.25 -20.82
C GLY A 104 -12.30 -6.04 -21.03
N ASP A 105 -12.87 -4.98 -20.44
CA ASP A 105 -14.26 -4.55 -20.61
C ASP A 105 -14.61 -4.25 -22.08
N GLN A 106 -13.69 -3.62 -22.80
CA GLN A 106 -13.85 -3.28 -24.22
C GLN A 106 -13.69 -4.47 -25.16
N LEU A 107 -13.14 -5.59 -24.67
CA LEU A 107 -12.84 -6.79 -25.45
C LEU A 107 -13.82 -7.94 -25.22
N ALA A 108 -14.85 -7.75 -24.39
CA ALA A 108 -15.83 -8.78 -24.02
C ALA A 108 -16.54 -9.44 -25.22
N SER A 109 -16.69 -8.71 -26.33
CA SER A 109 -17.33 -9.19 -27.57
C SER A 109 -16.33 -9.66 -28.66
N GLY A 110 -15.02 -9.61 -28.38
CA GLY A 110 -13.95 -9.98 -29.32
C GLY A 110 -13.65 -11.48 -29.34
N SER A 111 -13.13 -11.98 -30.47
CA SER A 111 -12.66 -13.37 -30.56
C SER A 111 -11.46 -13.63 -29.65
N ALA A 112 -11.27 -14.88 -29.21
CA ALA A 112 -10.13 -15.27 -28.38
C ALA A 112 -8.77 -14.96 -29.04
N ALA A 113 -8.68 -15.07 -30.37
CA ALA A 113 -7.48 -14.74 -31.12
C ALA A 113 -7.13 -13.24 -31.02
N VAL A 114 -8.13 -12.36 -31.09
CA VAL A 114 -7.97 -10.91 -30.90
C VAL A 114 -7.61 -10.59 -29.46
N ARG A 115 -8.25 -11.23 -28.48
CA ARG A 115 -7.89 -11.02 -27.06
C ARG A 115 -6.45 -11.41 -26.76
N ASN A 116 -5.95 -12.50 -27.35
CA ASN A 116 -4.57 -12.93 -27.12
C ASN A 116 -3.51 -11.92 -27.61
N THR A 117 -3.81 -11.06 -28.57
CA THR A 117 -2.85 -10.05 -29.03
C THR A 117 -2.60 -8.95 -27.98
N TYR A 118 -3.58 -8.67 -27.11
CA TYR A 118 -3.45 -7.72 -25.99
C TYR A 118 -2.61 -8.27 -24.81
N LYS A 119 -2.17 -9.53 -24.87
CA LYS A 119 -1.24 -10.12 -23.89
C LYS A 119 0.22 -9.71 -24.14
N GLN A 120 0.50 -9.11 -25.30
CA GLN A 120 1.83 -8.61 -25.61
C GLN A 120 2.20 -7.47 -24.66
N LYS A 121 3.38 -7.57 -24.04
CA LYS A 121 3.86 -6.53 -23.11
C LYS A 121 4.27 -5.27 -23.88
N LEU A 122 3.89 -4.12 -23.31
CA LEU A 122 4.24 -2.79 -23.79
C LEU A 122 4.92 -1.99 -22.65
N PRO A 123 5.83 -1.05 -22.99
CA PRO A 123 6.54 -0.24 -22.00
C PRO A 123 5.69 0.98 -21.62
N PHE A 124 4.93 0.90 -20.54
CA PHE A 124 4.15 2.00 -20.02
C PHE A 124 5.02 2.92 -19.15
N ASN A 125 4.94 4.22 -19.38
CA ASN A 125 5.51 5.21 -18.49
C ASN A 125 4.50 5.48 -17.36
N VAL A 126 4.89 5.15 -16.13
CA VAL A 126 4.22 5.59 -14.91
C VAL A 126 4.85 6.91 -14.50
N LEU A 127 4.08 7.99 -14.54
CA LEU A 127 4.51 9.33 -14.20
C LEU A 127 4.15 9.60 -12.73
N LEU A 128 5.12 10.14 -11.98
CA LEU A 128 4.96 10.75 -10.68
C LEU A 128 5.18 12.25 -10.85
N ASN A 129 4.15 13.05 -10.66
CA ASN A 129 4.23 14.51 -10.69
C ASN A 129 4.22 15.06 -9.27
N MET A 130 5.08 16.03 -9.01
CA MET A 130 5.19 16.76 -7.76
C MET A 130 5.17 18.25 -8.08
N ASP A 131 4.05 18.90 -7.78
CA ASP A 131 3.81 20.30 -8.06
C ASP A 131 3.57 21.09 -6.75
N GLY A 132 3.60 22.41 -6.80
CA GLY A 132 3.23 23.25 -5.65
C GLY A 132 4.39 23.51 -4.69
N GLU A 133 4.10 23.70 -3.40
CA GLU A 133 5.12 24.12 -2.42
C GLU A 133 6.03 22.97 -2.00
N LEU A 134 7.34 23.21 -1.89
CA LEU A 134 8.36 22.21 -1.52
C LEU A 134 8.04 21.47 -0.20
N LEU A 135 7.49 22.19 0.79
CA LEU A 135 7.14 21.61 2.09
C LEU A 135 5.79 20.88 2.09
N LYS A 136 4.97 21.09 1.06
CA LYS A 136 3.66 20.47 0.91
C LYS A 136 3.37 20.23 -0.58
N PRO A 137 4.10 19.31 -1.22
CA PRO A 137 3.92 19.06 -2.63
C PRO A 137 2.55 18.42 -2.90
N GLU A 138 1.94 18.82 -4.00
CA GLU A 138 0.79 18.16 -4.59
C GLU A 138 1.31 17.00 -5.45
N ILE A 139 1.05 15.77 -4.99
CA ILE A 139 1.50 14.55 -5.66
C ILE A 139 0.37 14.03 -6.53
N SER A 140 0.65 13.79 -7.80
CA SER A 140 -0.29 13.14 -8.72
C SER A 140 0.42 12.09 -9.58
N PHE A 141 -0.35 11.16 -10.12
CA PHE A 141 0.16 10.09 -10.96
C PHE A 141 -0.52 10.09 -12.32
N ASP A 142 0.21 9.62 -13.33
CA ASP A 142 -0.34 9.33 -14.65
C ASP A 142 0.27 8.06 -15.23
N VAL A 143 -0.37 7.49 -16.24
CA VAL A 143 0.16 6.38 -17.04
C VAL A 143 0.03 6.73 -18.50
N THR A 144 1.14 6.67 -19.23
CA THR A 144 1.17 6.88 -20.68
C THR A 144 1.77 5.67 -21.37
N LEU A 145 1.26 5.36 -22.56
CA LEU A 145 1.97 4.53 -23.52
C LEU A 145 2.72 5.49 -24.47
N PRO A 146 4.06 5.58 -24.40
CA PRO A 146 4.83 6.48 -25.26
C PRO A 146 4.63 6.13 -26.74
N ASP A 147 4.98 7.05 -27.64
CA ASP A 147 5.01 6.74 -29.06
C ASP A 147 6.22 5.86 -29.38
N GLY A 148 6.00 4.82 -30.19
CA GLY A 148 7.04 3.86 -30.52
C GLY A 148 6.59 2.86 -31.56
N ASN A 149 7.56 2.18 -32.17
CA ASN A 149 7.29 1.06 -33.06
C ASN A 149 7.16 -0.23 -32.25
N TYR A 150 5.94 -0.54 -31.84
CA TYR A 150 5.63 -1.73 -31.07
C TYR A 150 5.27 -2.90 -32.00
N ASN A 151 5.61 -4.12 -31.60
CA ASN A 151 5.22 -5.35 -32.32
C ASN A 151 3.75 -5.73 -32.07
N VAL A 152 2.84 -4.77 -32.12
CA VAL A 152 1.39 -4.92 -31.94
C VAL A 152 0.67 -4.10 -33.01
N SER A 153 -0.60 -4.42 -33.28
CA SER A 153 -1.38 -3.61 -34.21
C SER A 153 -1.62 -2.20 -33.68
N THR A 154 -1.81 -1.25 -34.59
CA THR A 154 -2.18 0.14 -34.27
C THR A 154 -3.47 0.21 -33.46
N ASP A 155 -4.41 -0.70 -33.69
CA ASP A 155 -5.66 -0.78 -32.93
C ASP A 155 -5.41 -1.03 -31.44
N ILE A 156 -4.49 -1.93 -31.08
CA ILE A 156 -4.14 -2.21 -29.67
C ILE A 156 -3.58 -0.94 -29.01
N ILE A 157 -2.70 -0.22 -29.71
CA ILE A 157 -2.10 1.03 -29.22
C ILE A 157 -3.20 2.07 -28.99
N ASN A 158 -4.10 2.26 -29.96
CA ASN A 158 -5.17 3.23 -29.89
C ASN A 158 -6.17 2.91 -28.79
N THR A 159 -6.67 1.68 -28.71
CA THR A 159 -7.59 1.23 -27.65
C THR A 159 -6.98 1.46 -26.27
N THR A 160 -5.71 1.09 -26.10
CA THR A 160 -4.98 1.27 -24.84
C THR A 160 -4.88 2.76 -24.48
N LYS A 161 -4.45 3.61 -25.41
CA LYS A 161 -4.33 5.06 -25.18
C LYS A 161 -5.68 5.71 -24.87
N THR A 162 -6.74 5.32 -25.57
CA THR A 162 -8.10 5.82 -25.31
C THR A 162 -8.58 5.43 -23.90
N LYS A 163 -8.35 4.18 -23.47
CA LYS A 163 -8.71 3.75 -22.11
C LYS A 163 -7.92 4.51 -21.04
N LEU A 164 -6.61 4.71 -21.24
CA LEU A 164 -5.80 5.54 -20.34
C LEU A 164 -6.32 6.99 -20.27
N ALA A 165 -6.72 7.57 -21.40
CA ALA A 165 -7.31 8.91 -21.43
C ALA A 165 -8.63 8.98 -20.64
N GLN A 166 -9.49 7.97 -20.75
CA GLN A 166 -10.73 7.88 -19.96
C GLN A 166 -10.45 7.75 -18.45
N LEU A 167 -9.43 6.98 -18.06
CA LEU A 167 -9.06 6.84 -16.64
C LEU A 167 -8.54 8.14 -16.02
N ARG A 168 -7.96 9.05 -16.80
CA ARG A 168 -7.55 10.37 -16.29
C ARG A 168 -8.72 11.22 -15.81
N GLU A 169 -9.92 10.99 -16.32
CA GLU A 169 -11.13 11.64 -15.84
C GLU A 169 -11.58 11.09 -14.46
N GLN A 170 -11.00 9.96 -14.03
CA GLN A 170 -11.31 9.27 -12.78
C GLN A 170 -10.02 9.01 -11.97
N PRO A 171 -9.51 10.02 -11.23
CA PRO A 171 -8.21 9.94 -10.54
C PRO A 171 -8.08 8.74 -9.60
N SER A 172 -9.16 8.31 -8.94
CA SER A 172 -9.17 7.13 -8.08
C SER A 172 -8.86 5.85 -8.85
N GLU A 173 -9.46 5.67 -10.03
CA GLU A 173 -9.24 4.49 -10.86
C GLU A 173 -7.86 4.52 -11.52
N LEU A 174 -7.39 5.69 -11.96
CA LEU A 174 -6.03 5.86 -12.47
C LEU A 174 -4.98 5.49 -11.41
N ASN A 175 -5.14 5.99 -10.18
CA ASN A 175 -4.25 5.68 -9.07
C ASN A 175 -4.21 4.18 -8.78
N LYS A 176 -5.36 3.49 -8.81
CA LYS A 176 -5.39 2.02 -8.65
C LYS A 176 -4.55 1.32 -9.72
N GLN A 177 -4.65 1.73 -10.99
CA GLN A 177 -3.85 1.16 -12.07
C GLN A 177 -2.34 1.45 -11.88
N VAL A 178 -1.99 2.66 -11.46
CA VAL A 178 -0.61 3.05 -11.13
C VAL A 178 -0.04 2.15 -10.04
N PHE A 179 -0.77 1.98 -8.92
CA PHE A 179 -0.31 1.11 -7.84
C PHE A 179 -0.22 -0.35 -8.28
N ALA A 180 -1.14 -0.84 -9.11
CA ALA A 180 -1.04 -2.17 -9.69
C ALA A 180 0.23 -2.34 -10.54
N LEU A 181 0.59 -1.35 -11.36
CA LEU A 181 1.84 -1.37 -12.13
C LEU A 181 3.08 -1.33 -11.22
N LEU A 182 3.06 -0.51 -10.16
CA LEU A 182 4.19 -0.39 -9.24
C LEU A 182 4.36 -1.61 -8.33
N LEU A 183 3.28 -2.26 -7.91
CA LEU A 183 3.35 -3.39 -6.97
C LEU A 183 3.39 -4.73 -7.70
N LEU A 184 2.59 -4.87 -8.75
CA LEU A 184 2.36 -6.14 -9.45
C LEU A 184 2.99 -6.18 -10.85
N ASN A 185 3.40 -5.04 -11.40
CA ASN A 185 3.86 -4.91 -12.78
C ASN A 185 2.83 -5.43 -13.81
N ARG A 186 1.53 -5.19 -13.54
CA ARG A 186 0.40 -5.47 -14.42
C ARG A 186 -0.75 -4.50 -14.13
N PHE A 187 -1.67 -4.35 -15.08
CA PHE A 187 -2.95 -3.68 -14.84
C PHE A 187 -3.92 -4.60 -14.09
N ILE A 188 -5.00 -4.02 -13.57
CA ILE A 188 -6.11 -4.76 -12.96
C ILE A 188 -7.41 -4.47 -13.72
N GLY A 189 -8.18 -5.53 -14.00
CA GLY A 189 -9.51 -5.43 -14.60
C GLY A 189 -10.60 -5.16 -13.55
N GLU A 190 -11.86 -5.28 -13.96
CA GLU A 190 -13.02 -5.15 -13.06
C GLU A 190 -12.98 -6.15 -11.91
N ASP A 191 -12.54 -7.38 -12.21
CA ASP A 191 -12.12 -8.35 -11.20
C ASP A 191 -10.60 -8.28 -11.03
N PRO A 192 -10.08 -7.68 -9.95
CA PRO A 192 -8.63 -7.58 -9.71
C PRO A 192 -7.97 -8.95 -9.42
N PHE A 193 -8.78 -9.99 -9.16
CA PHE A 193 -8.36 -11.36 -8.89
C PHE A 193 -8.34 -12.24 -10.14
N ALA A 194 -9.02 -11.83 -11.22
CA ALA A 194 -8.88 -12.42 -12.53
C ALA A 194 -7.77 -11.69 -13.32
N SER A 195 -6.86 -12.45 -13.95
CA SER A 195 -5.92 -11.90 -14.93
C SER A 195 -6.10 -12.60 -16.25
N GLU A 196 -6.50 -11.84 -17.25
CA GLU A 196 -6.66 -12.32 -18.62
C GLU A 196 -5.32 -12.45 -19.34
N ALA A 197 -4.25 -11.84 -18.81
CA ALA A 197 -2.89 -11.86 -19.36
C ALA A 197 -2.24 -13.25 -19.46
N GLY A 198 -2.87 -14.29 -18.90
CA GLY A 198 -2.34 -15.65 -18.91
C GLY A 198 -1.42 -15.88 -17.72
N GLY A 199 -1.93 -16.65 -16.75
CA GLY A 199 -1.26 -16.97 -15.50
C GLY A 199 -2.00 -18.08 -14.77
N GLY A 200 -2.41 -19.14 -15.48
CA GLY A 200 -2.97 -20.33 -14.87
C GLY A 200 -1.90 -21.01 -14.01
N GLY A 201 -2.02 -20.87 -12.69
CA GLY A 201 -1.14 -21.52 -11.71
C GLY A 201 -0.69 -20.67 -10.53
N ALA A 202 -0.92 -19.35 -10.53
CA ALA A 202 -0.53 -18.45 -9.43
C ALA A 202 -1.70 -17.64 -8.84
N GLU A 203 -2.95 -18.03 -9.12
CA GLU A 203 -4.15 -17.35 -8.61
C GLU A 203 -4.15 -17.28 -7.08
N SER A 204 -3.68 -18.31 -6.37
CA SER A 204 -3.63 -18.30 -4.90
C SER A 204 -2.57 -17.35 -4.31
N LEU A 205 -1.41 -17.19 -4.97
CA LEU A 205 -0.31 -16.35 -4.50
C LEU A 205 -0.52 -14.86 -4.80
N VAL A 206 -1.18 -14.55 -5.93
CA VAL A 206 -1.57 -13.18 -6.30
C VAL A 206 -2.76 -12.70 -5.45
N ARG A 207 -3.73 -13.58 -5.16
CA ARG A 207 -4.87 -13.28 -4.26
C ARG A 207 -4.42 -12.89 -2.86
N GLN A 208 -3.51 -13.63 -2.23
CA GLN A 208 -2.99 -13.30 -0.90
C GLN A 208 -2.26 -11.94 -0.82
N SER A 209 -1.71 -11.46 -1.94
CA SER A 209 -0.95 -10.21 -2.00
C SER A 209 -1.86 -9.00 -2.25
N VAL A 210 -2.85 -9.12 -3.15
CA VAL A 210 -3.83 -8.05 -3.45
C VAL A 210 -4.82 -7.86 -2.32
N SER A 211 -5.29 -8.94 -1.68
CA SER A 211 -6.13 -8.90 -0.49
C SER A 211 -5.47 -8.11 0.65
N LYS A 212 -4.17 -8.32 0.89
CA LYS A 212 -3.41 -7.59 1.91
C LYS A 212 -3.24 -6.11 1.57
N ILE A 213 -3.02 -5.76 0.30
CA ILE A 213 -2.80 -4.37 -0.13
C ILE A 213 -4.10 -3.54 -0.06
N ILE A 214 -5.24 -4.10 -0.47
CA ILE A 214 -6.55 -3.44 -0.38
C ILE A 214 -6.97 -3.28 1.10
N SER A 215 -6.77 -4.32 1.91
CA SER A 215 -7.01 -4.27 3.36
C SER A 215 -6.15 -3.24 4.09
N GLN A 216 -4.86 -3.15 3.76
CA GLN A 216 -3.93 -2.21 4.40
C GLN A 216 -4.26 -0.75 4.05
N GLN A 217 -4.58 -0.44 2.79
CA GLN A 217 -4.92 0.94 2.41
C GLN A 217 -6.31 1.39 2.88
N LEU A 218 -7.28 0.47 3.01
CA LEU A 218 -8.57 0.77 3.63
C LEU A 218 -8.44 1.04 5.14
N ASN A 219 -7.54 0.35 5.84
CA ASN A 219 -7.22 0.62 7.24
C ASN A 219 -6.61 2.03 7.42
N ASP A 220 -5.74 2.46 6.51
CA ASP A 220 -5.09 3.77 6.57
C ASP A 220 -6.03 4.95 6.27
N PHE A 221 -6.99 4.79 5.37
CA PHE A 221 -7.99 5.83 5.06
C PHE A 221 -9.07 5.95 6.15
N ALA A 222 -9.44 4.83 6.79
CA ALA A 222 -10.49 4.79 7.80
C ALA A 222 -10.00 5.14 9.22
N GLY A 223 -8.70 4.94 9.51
CA GLY A 223 -8.09 5.25 10.81
C GLY A 223 -8.06 6.74 11.19
N ASN A 224 -8.24 7.65 10.22
CA ASN A 224 -8.19 9.10 10.44
C ASN A 224 -9.54 9.74 10.78
N LEU A 225 -10.67 9.02 10.69
CA LEU A 225 -11.99 9.65 10.81
C LEU A 225 -12.55 9.67 12.24
N ILE A 226 -12.08 8.81 13.16
CA ILE A 226 -12.56 8.75 14.55
C ILE A 226 -11.44 8.32 15.51
N SER A 227 -10.95 9.26 16.35
CA SER A 227 -9.99 8.93 17.41
C SER A 227 -10.52 7.85 18.36
N GLY A 228 -9.76 6.76 18.52
CA GLY A 228 -10.06 5.67 19.46
C GLY A 228 -10.87 4.49 18.90
N VAL A 229 -11.08 4.43 17.58
CA VAL A 229 -11.74 3.33 16.88
C VAL A 229 -10.78 2.74 15.83
N GLU A 230 -10.51 1.44 15.92
CA GLU A 230 -9.65 0.69 15.01
C GLU A 230 -10.56 -0.12 14.06
N LEU A 231 -10.64 0.32 12.80
CA LEU A 231 -11.30 -0.39 11.71
C LEU A 231 -10.30 -1.36 11.08
N ASN A 232 -10.71 -2.62 10.92
CA ASN A 232 -9.92 -3.71 10.38
C ASN A 232 -10.68 -4.33 9.20
N PHE A 233 -10.07 -4.32 8.02
CA PHE A 233 -10.57 -5.04 6.85
C PHE A 233 -9.65 -6.23 6.56
N ASP A 234 -10.21 -7.44 6.42
CA ASP A 234 -9.48 -8.66 6.09
C ASP A 234 -10.21 -9.41 4.98
N LEU A 235 -9.46 -9.93 4.00
CA LEU A 235 -10.01 -10.60 2.81
C LEU A 235 -9.48 -12.04 2.79
N GLU A 236 -10.37 -13.00 3.02
CA GLU A 236 -10.05 -14.42 3.07
C GLU A 236 -10.55 -15.10 1.79
N SER A 237 -9.64 -15.74 1.05
CA SER A 237 -9.98 -16.46 -0.19
C SER A 237 -9.59 -17.93 -0.02
N THR A 238 -10.54 -18.84 -0.24
CA THR A 238 -10.43 -20.27 -0.01
C THR A 238 -10.98 -21.07 -1.19
N ASP A 239 -10.57 -22.34 -1.29
CA ASP A 239 -11.05 -23.26 -2.31
C ASP A 239 -12.30 -24.01 -1.79
N ASP A 240 -13.43 -23.87 -2.48
CA ASP A 240 -14.70 -24.51 -2.17
C ASP A 240 -14.97 -25.67 -3.14
N TYR A 241 -15.29 -26.85 -2.62
CA TYR A 241 -15.56 -28.06 -3.41
C TYR A 241 -17.02 -28.54 -3.27
N THR A 242 -17.90 -27.73 -2.68
CA THR A 242 -19.29 -28.07 -2.33
C THR A 242 -20.16 -28.46 -3.52
N THR A 243 -19.85 -27.97 -4.73
CA THR A 243 -20.56 -28.29 -5.96
C THR A 243 -20.05 -29.58 -6.64
N GLY A 244 -19.01 -30.21 -6.08
CA GLY A 244 -18.33 -31.37 -6.65
C GLY A 244 -17.19 -31.02 -7.63
N ASN A 245 -17.01 -29.74 -7.96
CA ASN A 245 -15.87 -29.20 -8.69
C ASN A 245 -15.13 -28.18 -7.81
N ARG A 246 -13.86 -27.89 -8.12
CA ARG A 246 -13.11 -26.82 -7.46
C ARG A 246 -13.67 -25.46 -7.89
N GLU A 247 -14.24 -24.73 -6.95
CA GLU A 247 -14.72 -23.36 -7.10
C GLU A 247 -14.01 -22.44 -6.10
N ASN A 248 -13.82 -21.16 -6.45
CA ASN A 248 -13.18 -20.21 -5.55
C ASN A 248 -14.24 -19.51 -4.69
N ARG A 249 -13.95 -19.32 -3.41
CA ARG A 249 -14.79 -18.55 -2.48
C ARG A 249 -13.98 -17.43 -1.86
N THR A 250 -14.52 -16.22 -1.87
CA THR A 250 -13.88 -15.04 -1.28
C THR A 250 -14.83 -14.38 -0.30
N ASP A 251 -14.40 -14.24 0.96
CA ASP A 251 -15.15 -13.62 2.05
C ASP A 251 -14.41 -12.36 2.54
N LEU A 252 -15.10 -11.22 2.58
CA LEU A 252 -14.63 -9.95 3.15
C LEU A 252 -15.05 -9.84 4.61
N ASN A 253 -14.08 -9.88 5.50
CA ASN A 253 -14.25 -9.68 6.93
C ASN A 253 -14.03 -8.20 7.28
N VAL A 254 -15.06 -7.55 7.81
CA VAL A 254 -15.01 -6.17 8.30
C VAL A 254 -15.15 -6.19 9.81
N GLY A 255 -14.19 -5.60 10.52
CA GLY A 255 -14.13 -5.54 11.97
C GLY A 255 -13.98 -4.12 12.49
N LEU A 256 -14.81 -3.74 13.46
CA LEU A 256 -14.72 -2.51 14.23
C LEU A 256 -14.23 -2.86 15.63
N SER A 257 -13.14 -2.27 16.11
CA SER A 257 -12.70 -2.47 17.49
C SER A 257 -12.44 -1.17 18.25
N LYS A 258 -12.74 -1.17 19.54
CA LYS A 258 -12.57 -0.03 20.44
C LYS A 258 -11.85 -0.47 21.70
N ARG A 259 -10.79 0.26 22.06
CA ARG A 259 -10.09 0.09 23.33
C ARG A 259 -10.68 1.05 24.36
N LEU A 260 -10.92 0.53 25.56
CA LEU A 260 -11.54 1.19 26.70
C LEU A 260 -10.72 0.85 27.95
N LEU A 261 -10.92 1.61 29.03
CA LEU A 261 -10.28 1.36 30.33
C LEU A 261 -8.74 1.35 30.28
N ASN A 262 -8.13 2.38 29.68
CA ASN A 262 -6.67 2.47 29.47
C ASN A 262 -6.13 1.21 28.76
N ASP A 263 -6.72 0.88 27.62
CA ASP A 263 -6.37 -0.28 26.79
C ASP A 263 -6.57 -1.67 27.44
N ARG A 264 -7.27 -1.73 28.59
CA ARG A 264 -7.53 -2.99 29.27
C ARG A 264 -8.75 -3.73 28.75
N LEU A 265 -9.69 -3.06 28.08
CA LEU A 265 -10.89 -3.67 27.51
C LEU A 265 -10.93 -3.38 26.01
N LYS A 266 -10.82 -4.42 25.17
CA LYS A 266 -11.00 -4.30 23.71
C LYS A 266 -12.31 -4.98 23.34
N VAL A 267 -13.22 -4.21 22.76
CA VAL A 267 -14.46 -4.72 22.18
C VAL A 267 -14.32 -4.70 20.67
N THR A 268 -14.56 -5.84 20.02
CA THR A 268 -14.48 -6.03 18.58
C THR A 268 -15.83 -6.54 18.07
N ILE A 269 -16.37 -5.89 17.03
CA ILE A 269 -17.60 -6.28 16.35
C ILE A 269 -17.25 -6.49 14.88
N GLY A 270 -17.61 -7.63 14.33
CA GLY A 270 -17.29 -8.00 12.97
C GLY A 270 -18.48 -8.52 12.16
N SER A 271 -18.34 -8.42 10.86
CA SER A 271 -19.25 -8.97 9.86
C SER A 271 -18.44 -9.54 8.70
N SER A 272 -18.83 -10.71 8.22
CA SER A 272 -18.24 -11.34 7.04
C SER A 272 -19.22 -11.27 5.87
N PHE A 273 -18.74 -10.85 4.70
CA PHE A 273 -19.50 -10.69 3.47
C PHE A 273 -18.93 -11.60 2.39
N GLY A 274 -19.72 -12.57 1.90
CA GLY A 274 -19.31 -13.39 0.75
C GLY A 274 -19.33 -12.57 -0.53
N LEU A 275 -18.17 -12.39 -1.17
CA LEU A 275 -17.99 -11.63 -2.40
C LEU A 275 -18.00 -12.51 -3.66
N GLU A 276 -17.60 -13.78 -3.52
CA GLU A 276 -17.44 -14.73 -4.63
C GLU A 276 -17.71 -16.17 -4.11
N GLY A 277 -18.34 -17.02 -4.93
CA GLY A 277 -18.57 -18.44 -4.63
C GLY A 277 -20.02 -18.91 -4.89
N PRO A 278 -20.29 -20.23 -4.88
CA PRO A 278 -21.60 -20.79 -5.20
C PRO A 278 -22.68 -20.31 -4.21
N GLN A 279 -23.68 -19.60 -4.75
CA GLN A 279 -24.86 -19.14 -4.00
C GLN A 279 -25.93 -20.24 -3.94
N GLN A 280 -26.05 -20.89 -2.78
CA GLN A 280 -27.18 -21.78 -2.51
C GLN A 280 -28.35 -20.99 -1.89
N SER A 281 -29.58 -21.40 -2.24
CA SER A 281 -30.86 -20.76 -1.92
C SER A 281 -31.16 -20.54 -0.42
N ASN A 282 -30.34 -21.06 0.48
CA ASN A 282 -30.44 -20.87 1.94
C ASN A 282 -29.37 -19.95 2.54
N GLN A 283 -28.49 -19.34 1.72
CA GLN A 283 -27.56 -18.32 2.20
C GLN A 283 -28.32 -17.02 2.46
N GLN A 284 -28.53 -16.69 3.73
CA GLN A 284 -28.95 -15.34 4.12
C GLN A 284 -27.80 -14.37 3.78
N THR A 285 -27.95 -13.66 2.66
CA THR A 285 -26.95 -12.76 2.06
C THR A 285 -26.68 -11.48 2.87
N ASN A 286 -27.36 -11.27 3.99
CA ASN A 286 -27.26 -10.04 4.79
C ASN A 286 -27.29 -10.34 6.31
N ASN A 287 -26.35 -11.12 6.82
CA ASN A 287 -26.17 -11.20 8.28
C ASN A 287 -25.29 -10.03 8.76
N ILE A 288 -25.85 -8.83 8.70
CA ILE A 288 -25.23 -7.62 9.23
C ILE A 288 -25.19 -7.78 10.76
N ALA A 289 -23.98 -8.01 11.29
CA ALA A 289 -23.61 -8.19 12.71
C ALA A 289 -23.74 -9.63 13.29
N GLY A 290 -22.70 -10.45 13.08
CA GLY A 290 -22.61 -11.81 13.64
C GLY A 290 -21.54 -11.98 14.72
N ASP A 291 -20.37 -11.35 14.51
CA ASP A 291 -19.17 -11.66 15.29
C ASP A 291 -18.92 -10.60 16.34
N VAL A 292 -18.80 -11.02 17.60
CA VAL A 292 -18.50 -10.14 18.73
C VAL A 292 -17.43 -10.79 19.56
N ALA A 293 -16.35 -10.06 19.84
CA ALA A 293 -15.31 -10.46 20.77
C ALA A 293 -15.09 -9.36 21.81
N VAL A 294 -14.98 -9.76 23.07
CA VAL A 294 -14.67 -8.90 24.20
C VAL A 294 -13.44 -9.46 24.90
N ASP A 295 -12.37 -8.68 24.86
CA ASP A 295 -11.08 -9.02 25.44
C ASP A 295 -10.81 -8.13 26.65
N TYR A 296 -10.58 -8.74 27.81
CA TYR A 296 -10.23 -8.03 29.03
C TYR A 296 -8.86 -8.46 29.55
N SER A 297 -7.95 -7.49 29.62
CA SER A 297 -6.60 -7.67 30.14
C SER A 297 -6.58 -7.62 31.67
N LEU A 298 -6.32 -8.78 32.27
CA LEU A 298 -6.22 -8.95 33.71
C LEU A 298 -4.91 -8.41 34.27
N SER A 299 -3.82 -8.46 33.50
CA SER A 299 -2.53 -7.89 33.88
C SER A 299 -2.15 -6.68 33.03
N LYS A 300 -1.44 -5.73 33.65
CA LYS A 300 -1.00 -4.50 32.96
C LYS A 300 -0.05 -4.77 31.79
N ASP A 301 0.62 -5.91 31.81
CA ASP A 301 1.56 -6.36 30.79
C ASP A 301 0.90 -7.27 29.72
N GLY A 302 -0.42 -7.50 29.79
CA GLY A 302 -1.15 -8.29 28.80
C GLY A 302 -0.93 -9.81 28.87
N ARG A 303 -0.14 -10.32 29.84
CA ARG A 303 0.12 -11.75 30.00
C ARG A 303 -1.11 -12.59 30.30
N TYR A 304 -2.12 -12.02 30.95
CA TYR A 304 -3.36 -12.72 31.30
C TYR A 304 -4.54 -12.00 30.68
N LEU A 305 -5.28 -12.68 29.81
CA LEU A 305 -6.40 -12.13 29.07
C LEU A 305 -7.62 -13.04 29.20
N LEU A 306 -8.78 -12.46 29.50
CA LEU A 306 -10.07 -13.12 29.35
C LEU A 306 -10.69 -12.71 28.03
N ARG A 307 -11.14 -13.69 27.24
CA ARG A 307 -11.80 -13.48 25.96
C ARG A 307 -13.19 -14.10 26.02
N ALA A 308 -14.21 -13.30 25.75
CA ALA A 308 -15.55 -13.78 25.44
C ALA A 308 -15.80 -13.55 23.96
N TYR A 309 -16.29 -14.57 23.25
CA TYR A 309 -16.56 -14.41 21.82
C TYR A 309 -17.84 -15.13 21.40
N ARG A 310 -18.48 -14.56 20.39
CA ARG A 310 -19.49 -15.18 19.55
C ARG A 310 -19.02 -15.00 18.12
N LYS A 311 -18.81 -16.09 17.40
CA LYS A 311 -18.47 -16.07 15.98
C LYS A 311 -19.47 -16.90 15.20
N ASN A 312 -19.82 -16.43 14.02
CA ASN A 312 -20.73 -17.09 13.12
C ASN A 312 -19.94 -17.60 11.92
N GLN A 313 -19.73 -18.91 11.84
CA GLN A 313 -18.90 -19.53 10.81
C GLN A 313 -19.73 -20.42 9.90
N TYR A 314 -19.54 -20.30 8.60
CA TYR A 314 -20.14 -21.21 7.64
C TYR A 314 -19.47 -22.58 7.72
N GLN A 315 -20.24 -23.65 7.93
CA GLN A 315 -19.71 -25.02 7.95
C GLN A 315 -20.23 -25.81 6.76
N VAL A 316 -19.31 -26.18 5.86
CA VAL A 316 -19.56 -26.93 4.63
C VAL A 316 -20.31 -28.24 4.89
N ALA A 317 -19.94 -28.98 5.93
CA ALA A 317 -20.56 -30.26 6.28
C ALA A 317 -22.03 -30.15 6.69
N LEU A 318 -22.46 -28.96 7.17
CA LEU A 318 -23.80 -28.72 7.68
C LEU A 318 -24.64 -27.84 6.75
N GLN A 319 -24.08 -27.42 5.60
CA GLN A 319 -24.73 -26.56 4.61
C GLN A 319 -25.40 -25.33 5.24
N GLY A 320 -24.72 -24.67 6.18
CA GLY A 320 -25.31 -23.59 6.96
C GLY A 320 -24.34 -22.83 7.86
N GLN A 321 -24.83 -21.72 8.40
CA GLN A 321 -24.12 -20.90 9.39
C GLN A 321 -24.23 -21.53 10.79
N VAL A 322 -23.09 -21.70 11.46
CA VAL A 322 -22.99 -22.22 12.82
C VAL A 322 -22.48 -21.12 13.74
N ILE A 323 -23.27 -20.81 14.77
CA ILE A 323 -22.90 -19.86 15.82
C ILE A 323 -22.10 -20.61 16.88
N GLU A 324 -20.82 -20.26 17.01
CA GLU A 324 -19.95 -20.71 18.10
C GLU A 324 -19.84 -19.58 19.14
N THR A 325 -20.17 -19.86 20.39
CA THR A 325 -19.99 -18.92 21.50
C THR A 325 -19.13 -19.56 22.58
N GLY A 326 -18.12 -18.84 23.06
CA GLY A 326 -17.13 -19.38 23.97
C GLY A 326 -16.55 -18.33 24.92
N LEU A 327 -16.01 -18.84 26.02
CA LEU A 327 -15.17 -18.11 26.96
C LEU A 327 -13.79 -18.75 26.97
N GLY A 328 -12.75 -17.93 26.80
CA GLY A 328 -11.36 -18.35 26.78
C GLY A 328 -10.54 -17.56 27.78
N PHE A 329 -9.51 -18.21 28.33
CA PHE A 329 -8.46 -17.57 29.10
C PHE A 329 -7.15 -17.77 28.35
N VAL A 330 -6.48 -16.67 28.02
CA VAL A 330 -5.23 -16.68 27.25
C VAL A 330 -4.10 -16.26 28.17
N ILE A 331 -3.03 -17.05 28.15
CA ILE A 331 -1.80 -16.77 28.88
C ILE A 331 -0.67 -16.62 27.86
N THR A 332 -0.09 -15.43 27.79
CA THR A 332 1.08 -15.15 26.95
C THR A 332 2.33 -15.11 27.82
N MET A 333 3.32 -15.97 27.53
CA MET A 333 4.58 -16.04 28.26
C MET A 333 5.76 -16.03 27.30
N ASP A 334 6.69 -15.11 27.52
CA ASP A 334 8.00 -15.10 26.86
C ASP A 334 8.97 -16.00 27.64
N TYR A 335 9.64 -16.91 26.95
CA TYR A 335 10.63 -17.81 27.55
C TYR A 335 11.86 -17.95 26.65
N ASN A 336 13.04 -18.10 27.25
CA ASN A 336 14.27 -18.36 26.52
C ASN A 336 14.59 -19.86 26.49
N LYS A 337 14.10 -20.64 27.46
CA LYS A 337 14.25 -22.09 27.52
C LYS A 337 12.92 -22.74 27.92
N PHE A 338 12.52 -23.80 27.21
CA PHE A 338 11.23 -24.50 27.43
C PHE A 338 11.04 -25.01 28.87
N LYS A 339 12.14 -25.30 29.59
CA LYS A 339 12.14 -25.71 31.00
C LYS A 339 11.67 -24.60 31.96
N GLU A 340 11.80 -23.33 31.57
CA GLU A 340 11.40 -22.16 32.38
C GLU A 340 9.86 -22.01 32.47
N LEU A 341 9.10 -22.71 31.63
CA LEU A 341 7.63 -22.68 31.61
C LEU A 341 6.96 -23.36 32.82
N PHE A 342 7.66 -24.28 33.49
CA PHE A 342 7.12 -25.04 34.63
C PHE A 342 7.81 -24.75 35.96
N GLU A 343 8.86 -23.93 35.96
CA GLU A 343 9.52 -23.49 37.18
C GLU A 343 8.72 -22.32 37.77
N LYS A 344 8.14 -22.52 38.97
CA LYS A 344 7.49 -21.44 39.74
C LYS A 344 8.45 -20.26 39.80
N SER A 345 8.04 -19.16 39.18
CA SER A 345 8.80 -17.91 39.06
C SER A 345 9.37 -17.49 40.42
N LYS A 346 10.61 -17.90 40.71
CA LYS A 346 11.44 -17.23 41.69
C LYS A 346 11.97 -15.99 40.98
N VAL A 347 11.20 -14.93 41.16
CA VAL A 347 11.57 -13.53 40.95
C VAL A 347 13.07 -13.36 40.89
N LYS A 348 13.56 -12.95 39.71
CA LYS A 348 14.85 -12.29 39.51
C LYS A 348 15.04 -11.23 40.59
N LYS A 349 15.79 -11.60 41.61
CA LYS A 349 16.31 -10.72 42.66
C LYS A 349 17.82 -10.93 42.77
N GLU A 350 18.51 -11.05 41.63
CA GLU A 350 19.98 -11.13 41.59
C GLU A 350 20.66 -10.12 40.66
N ASP A 351 19.93 -9.45 39.75
CA ASP A 351 20.56 -8.46 38.86
C ASP A 351 20.72 -7.05 39.48
N LYS A 352 20.35 -6.84 40.74
CA LYS A 352 20.62 -5.59 41.49
C LYS A 352 21.76 -5.68 42.51
N LYS A 353 22.46 -6.82 42.61
CA LYS A 353 23.56 -6.99 43.58
C LYS A 353 24.97 -7.02 42.97
N LYS A 354 25.11 -6.98 41.64
CA LYS A 354 26.43 -6.94 40.98
C LYS A 354 26.94 -5.53 40.64
N GLU A 355 26.10 -4.50 40.67
CA GLU A 355 26.53 -3.12 40.36
C GLU A 355 27.12 -2.35 41.56
N ASN A 356 27.06 -2.90 42.78
CA ASN A 356 27.59 -2.27 44.00
C ASN A 356 28.89 -2.91 44.54
N THR A 357 29.57 -3.76 43.76
CA THR A 357 30.85 -4.38 44.18
C THR A 357 32.04 -4.05 43.25
N GLU A 358 31.85 -3.27 42.18
CA GLU A 358 32.95 -2.78 41.33
C GLU A 358 33.31 -1.30 41.56
N SER A 359 32.73 -0.67 42.59
CA SER A 359 33.12 0.67 43.03
C SER A 359 33.43 0.71 44.52
N LYS A 360 34.52 0.04 44.93
CA LYS A 360 35.25 0.34 46.17
C LYS A 360 36.70 -0.06 46.09
#